data_AF-A0AB35FN38-F1
#
_entry.id   AF-A0AB35FN38-F1
#
_cell.length_a   1.000
_cell.length_b   1.000
_cell.length_c   1.000
_cell.angle_alpha   90.00
_cell.angle_beta   90.00
_cell.angle_gamma   90.00
#
_symmetry.space_group_name_H-M   'P 1'
#
loop_
_entity.id
_entity.type
_entity.pdbx_description
1 polymer ?
#
loop_
_entity_poly.entity_id
_entity_poly.type
_entity_poly.pdbx_seq_one_letter_code
_entity_poly.pdbx_strand_id
1 'polypeptide(L)'
;MRASQTQDKFIVRLPDGMREQISEAAAANNRSMTAEIVSRLARSFEQETSFSSARGDRIESEIETVRGEIRIEANERKRLEDRLARLENQFQAYALDDRNYHFEMRLRSLEGKIS
;
A
#
# COMPACT_ATOMS: atom_id res chain seq x y z
N MET A 1 -46.52 -18.01 -27.60
CA MET A 1 -45.61 -17.07 -26.89
C MET A 1 -44.30 -17.00 -27.65
N ARG A 2 -43.91 -15.83 -28.16
CA ARG A 2 -42.54 -15.59 -28.66
C ARG A 2 -42.03 -14.28 -28.07
N ALA A 3 -41.41 -14.37 -26.89
CA ALA A 3 -40.62 -13.28 -26.33
C ALA A 3 -39.30 -13.21 -27.11
N SER A 4 -39.30 -12.50 -28.24
CA SER A 4 -38.08 -12.15 -28.98
C SER A 4 -37.97 -10.63 -29.19
N GLN A 5 -38.69 -9.84 -28.38
CA GLN A 5 -38.71 -8.38 -28.46
C GLN A 5 -37.87 -7.67 -27.38
N THR A 6 -37.12 -8.42 -26.55
CA THR A 6 -36.40 -7.85 -25.39
C THR A 6 -34.88 -7.76 -25.55
N GLN A 7 -34.31 -8.09 -26.70
CA GLN A 7 -32.87 -7.97 -26.93
C GLN A 7 -32.56 -6.73 -27.77
N ASP A 8 -31.72 -5.86 -27.21
CA ASP A 8 -31.19 -4.68 -27.90
C ASP A 8 -30.39 -5.11 -29.13
N LYS A 9 -30.58 -4.38 -30.23
CA LYS A 9 -29.93 -4.67 -31.51
C LYS A 9 -28.87 -3.61 -31.78
N PHE A 10 -27.64 -4.07 -32.03
CA PHE A 10 -26.52 -3.21 -32.37
C PHE A 10 -25.92 -3.62 -33.72
N ILE A 11 -25.69 -2.66 -34.61
CA ILE A 11 -25.07 -2.91 -35.93
C ILE A 11 -23.57 -2.69 -35.80
N VAL A 12 -22.80 -3.77 -35.97
CA VAL A 12 -21.33 -3.72 -35.97
C VAL A 12 -20.83 -3.67 -37.42
N ARG A 13 -19.95 -2.70 -37.72
CA ARG A 13 -19.19 -2.68 -38.97
C ARG A 13 -17.89 -3.45 -38.78
N LEU A 14 -17.74 -4.54 -39.51
CA LEU A 14 -16.56 -5.39 -39.45
C LEU A 14 -15.61 -5.03 -40.60
N PRO A 15 -14.29 -4.99 -40.37
CA PRO A 15 -13.30 -4.94 -41.45
C PRO A 15 -13.33 -6.23 -42.28
N ASP A 16 -12.76 -6.15 -43.48
CA ASP A 16 -12.74 -7.26 -44.44
C ASP A 16 -12.16 -8.56 -43.83
N GLY A 17 -12.80 -9.69 -44.11
CA GLY A 17 -12.41 -11.02 -43.63
C GLY A 17 -12.78 -11.33 -42.18
N MET A 18 -13.13 -10.33 -41.36
CA MET A 18 -13.43 -10.56 -39.94
C MET A 18 -14.77 -11.29 -39.74
N ARG A 19 -15.72 -11.12 -40.67
CA ARG A 19 -17.01 -11.81 -40.62
C ARG A 19 -16.85 -13.31 -40.87
N GLU A 20 -16.04 -13.68 -41.84
CA GLU A 20 -15.69 -15.07 -42.17
C GLU A 20 -14.99 -15.73 -40.99
N GLN A 21 -14.01 -15.04 -40.39
CA GLN A 21 -13.30 -15.52 -39.21
C GLN A 21 -14.25 -15.79 -38.02
N ILE A 22 -15.23 -14.92 -37.78
CA ILE A 22 -16.24 -15.13 -36.73
C ILE A 22 -17.14 -16.32 -37.08
N SER A 23 -17.52 -16.48 -38.35
CA SER A 23 -18.34 -17.58 -38.81
C SER A 23 -17.65 -18.94 -38.60
N GLU A 24 -16.37 -19.03 -38.96
CA GLU A 24 -15.56 -20.23 -38.74
C GLU A 24 -15.43 -20.57 -37.25
N ALA A 25 -15.14 -19.57 -36.42
CA ALA A 25 -15.05 -19.77 -34.98
C ALA A 25 -16.39 -20.20 -34.36
N ALA A 26 -17.50 -19.61 -34.80
CA ALA A 26 -18.83 -19.99 -34.35
C ALA A 26 -19.15 -21.44 -34.73
N ALA A 27 -18.83 -21.85 -35.96
CA ALA A 27 -18.99 -23.24 -36.42
C ALA A 27 -18.13 -24.21 -35.59
N ALA A 28 -16.85 -23.89 -35.36
CA ALA A 28 -15.96 -24.70 -34.54
C ALA A 28 -16.46 -24.85 -33.08
N ASN A 29 -17.11 -23.82 -32.55
CA ASN A 29 -17.66 -23.81 -31.19
C ASN A 29 -19.11 -24.31 -31.10
N ASN A 30 -19.72 -24.78 -32.20
CA ASN A 30 -21.12 -25.18 -32.27
C ASN A 30 -22.10 -24.09 -31.79
N ARG A 31 -21.84 -22.84 -32.16
CA ARG A 31 -22.62 -21.65 -31.80
C ARG A 31 -23.10 -20.90 -33.04
N SER A 32 -24.15 -20.10 -32.89
CA SER A 32 -24.47 -19.07 -33.88
C SER A 32 -23.40 -17.97 -33.84
N MET A 33 -23.22 -17.23 -34.94
CA MET A 33 -22.30 -16.08 -34.95
C MET A 33 -22.62 -15.07 -33.83
N THR A 34 -23.91 -14.78 -33.59
CA THR A 34 -24.32 -13.88 -32.50
C THR A 34 -23.90 -14.44 -31.14
N ALA A 35 -24.10 -15.74 -30.89
CA ALA A 35 -23.69 -16.36 -29.64
C ALA A 35 -22.16 -16.38 -29.46
N GLU A 36 -21.40 -16.54 -30.53
CA GLU A 36 -19.94 -16.44 -30.50
C GLU A 36 -19.46 -15.00 -30.21
N ILE A 37 -20.05 -14.00 -30.86
CA ILE A 37 -19.74 -12.58 -30.60
C ILE A 37 -20.03 -12.24 -29.14
N VAL A 38 -21.21 -12.60 -28.63
CA VAL A 38 -21.60 -12.37 -27.24
C VAL A 38 -20.65 -13.09 -26.28
N SER A 39 -20.29 -14.35 -26.56
CA SER A 39 -19.35 -15.12 -25.74
C SER A 39 -17.98 -14.46 -25.67
N ARG A 40 -17.46 -13.92 -26.78
CA ARG A 40 -16.17 -13.22 -26.82
C ARG A 40 -16.22 -11.90 -26.04
N LEU A 41 -17.29 -11.13 -26.18
CA LEU A 41 -17.48 -9.88 -25.44
C LEU A 41 -17.62 -10.14 -23.92
N ALA A 42 -18.40 -11.14 -23.52
CA ALA A 42 -18.53 -11.52 -22.12
C ALA A 42 -17.16 -11.87 -21.52
N ARG A 43 -16.38 -12.70 -22.23
CA ARG A 43 -15.03 -13.09 -21.80
C ARG A 43 -14.08 -11.89 -21.70
N SER A 44 -14.15 -10.91 -22.59
CA SER A 44 -13.28 -9.72 -22.47
C SER A 44 -13.60 -8.91 -21.23
N PHE A 45 -14.89 -8.73 -20.90
CA PHE A 45 -15.29 -8.02 -19.68
C PHE A 45 -14.93 -8.79 -18.40
N GLU A 46 -15.07 -10.12 -18.39
CA GLU A 46 -14.64 -10.95 -17.27
C GLU A 46 -13.13 -10.87 -17.05
N GLN A 47 -12.34 -10.86 -18.12
CA GLN A 47 -10.88 -10.71 -18.03
C GLN A 47 -10.47 -9.34 -17.50
N GLU A 48 -11.10 -8.25 -17.96
CA GLU A 48 -10.87 -6.90 -17.43
C GLU A 48 -11.23 -6.80 -15.94
N THR A 49 -12.35 -7.38 -15.55
CA THR A 49 -12.80 -7.40 -14.15
C THR A 49 -11.85 -8.21 -13.27
N SER A 50 -11.45 -9.40 -13.73
CA SER A 50 -10.52 -10.26 -12.99
C SER A 50 -9.13 -9.65 -12.88
N PHE A 51 -8.67 -8.94 -13.92
CA PHE A 51 -7.39 -8.26 -13.91
C PHE A 51 -7.40 -7.05 -12.98
N SER A 52 -8.49 -6.28 -12.96
CA SER A 52 -8.64 -5.14 -12.06
C SER A 52 -8.76 -5.58 -10.60
N SER A 53 -9.51 -6.64 -10.30
CA SER A 53 -9.61 -7.18 -8.94
C SER A 53 -8.27 -7.76 -8.46
N ALA A 54 -7.60 -8.58 -9.27
CA ALA A 54 -6.30 -9.15 -8.90
C ALA A 54 -5.21 -8.07 -8.72
N ARG A 55 -5.29 -6.97 -9.49
CA ARG A 55 -4.41 -5.82 -9.29
C ARG A 55 -4.76 -5.08 -7.99
N GLY A 56 -6.04 -4.93 -7.67
CA GLY A 56 -6.51 -4.39 -6.39
C GLY A 56 -5.99 -5.19 -5.19
N ASP A 57 -6.17 -6.51 -5.20
CA ASP A 57 -5.74 -7.41 -4.11
C ASP A 57 -4.22 -7.33 -3.87
N ARG A 58 -3.43 -7.26 -4.95
CA ARG A 58 -1.96 -7.11 -4.85
C ARG A 58 -1.58 -5.77 -4.21
N ILE A 59 -2.20 -4.68 -4.67
CA ILE A 59 -1.95 -3.34 -4.10
C ILE A 59 -2.34 -3.31 -2.63
N GLU A 60 -3.47 -3.91 -2.25
CA GLU A 60 -3.92 -3.95 -0.86
C GLU A 60 -2.97 -4.74 0.04
N SER A 61 -2.46 -5.88 -0.43
CA SER A 61 -1.44 -6.66 0.28
C SER A 61 -0.12 -5.90 0.46
N GLU A 62 0.32 -5.16 -0.57
CA GLU A 62 1.52 -4.31 -0.50
C GLU A 62 1.33 -3.18 0.51
N ILE A 63 0.17 -2.50 0.48
CA ILE A 63 -0.17 -1.43 1.44
C ILE A 63 -0.15 -1.96 2.88
N GLU A 64 -0.72 -3.14 3.13
CA GLU A 64 -0.77 -3.70 4.47
C GLU A 64 0.63 -4.07 4.99
N THR A 65 1.48 -4.57 4.12
CA THR A 65 2.90 -4.87 4.45
C THR A 65 3.63 -3.58 4.83
N VAL A 66 3.54 -2.53 3.99
CA VAL A 66 4.18 -1.24 4.24
C VAL A 66 3.66 -0.59 5.52
N ARG A 67 2.35 -0.68 5.80
CA ARG A 67 1.76 -0.20 7.07
C ARG A 67 2.35 -0.94 8.27
N GLY A 68 2.55 -2.24 8.16
CA GLY A 68 3.20 -3.05 9.19
C GLY A 68 4.63 -2.57 9.47
N GLU A 69 5.43 -2.37 8.41
CA GLU A 69 6.80 -1.86 8.51
C GLU A 69 6.85 -0.47 9.16
N ILE A 70 6.03 0.48 8.69
CA ILE A 70 5.94 1.83 9.27
C ILE A 70 5.61 1.78 10.76
N ARG A 71 4.70 0.88 11.17
CA ARG A 71 4.33 0.71 12.58
C ARG A 71 5.50 0.21 13.43
N ILE A 72 6.30 -0.72 12.90
CA ILE A 72 7.49 -1.24 13.61
C ILE A 72 8.51 -0.12 13.78
N GLU A 73 8.85 0.56 12.69
CA GLU A 73 9.80 1.69 12.69
C GLU A 73 9.37 2.81 13.64
N ALA A 74 8.08 3.15 13.67
CA ALA A 74 7.55 4.16 14.58
C ALA A 74 7.74 3.77 16.06
N ASN A 75 7.59 2.48 16.39
CA ASN A 75 7.81 2.00 17.76
C ASN A 75 9.29 2.02 18.14
N GLU A 76 10.18 1.62 17.23
CA GLU A 76 11.63 1.67 17.47
C GLU A 76 12.11 3.11 17.65
N ARG A 77 11.66 4.01 16.77
CA ARG A 77 11.95 5.44 16.87
C ARG A 77 11.53 6.00 18.23
N LYS A 78 10.31 5.70 18.69
CA LYS A 78 9.84 6.14 20.01
C LYS A 78 10.73 5.63 21.15
N ARG A 79 11.16 4.37 21.10
CA ARG A 79 12.08 3.80 22.11
C ARG A 79 13.44 4.50 22.12
N LEU A 80 13.96 4.86 20.94
CA LEU A 80 15.21 5.59 20.83
C LEU A 80 15.07 7.02 21.36
N GLU A 81 13.98 7.70 21.06
CA GLU A 81 13.65 9.02 21.60
C GLU A 81 13.58 8.98 23.14
N ASP A 82 12.88 8.00 23.72
CA ASP A 82 12.81 7.81 25.18
C ASP A 82 14.20 7.55 25.79
N ARG A 83 15.05 6.76 25.11
CA ARG A 83 16.41 6.47 25.57
C ARG A 83 17.31 7.71 25.50
N LEU A 84 17.21 8.50 24.43
CA LEU A 84 17.95 9.75 24.27
C LEU A 84 17.58 10.73 25.39
N ALA A 85 16.29 10.93 25.65
CA ALA A 85 15.83 11.81 26.71
C ALA A 85 16.37 11.39 28.10
N ARG A 86 16.48 10.08 28.38
CA ARG A 86 17.09 9.58 29.61
C ARG A 86 18.58 9.91 29.70
N LEU A 87 19.33 9.70 28.61
CA LEU A 87 20.76 9.99 28.57
C LEU A 87 21.04 11.48 28.71
N GLU A 88 20.27 12.33 28.04
CA GLU A 88 20.39 13.79 28.17
C GLU A 88 20.17 14.23 29.61
N ASN A 89 19.13 13.73 30.28
CA ASN A 89 18.89 14.01 31.70
C ASN A 89 20.04 13.53 32.60
N GLN A 90 20.59 12.35 32.32
CA GLN A 90 21.73 11.81 33.07
C GLN A 90 22.99 12.69 32.90
N PHE A 91 23.31 13.13 31.68
CA PHE A 91 24.44 14.03 31.43
C PHE A 91 24.25 15.40 32.09
N GLN A 92 23.03 15.96 32.06
CA GLN A 92 22.74 17.22 32.75
C GLN A 92 22.96 17.10 34.26
N ALA A 93 22.56 15.98 34.88
CA ALA A 93 22.79 15.74 36.30
C ALA A 93 24.28 15.70 36.65
N TYR A 94 25.11 14.99 35.87
CA TYR A 94 26.56 14.97 36.08
C TYR A 94 27.22 16.35 35.87
N ALA A 95 26.77 17.12 34.87
CA ALA A 95 27.30 18.46 34.61
C ALA A 95 26.93 19.49 35.70
N LEU A 96 25.84 19.25 36.43
CA LEU A 96 25.47 20.02 37.62
C LEU A 96 26.29 19.58 38.84
N ASP A 97 26.50 18.27 39.01
CA ASP A 97 27.28 17.73 40.11
C ASP A 97 28.76 18.14 40.03
N ASP A 98 29.39 18.07 38.86
CA ASP A 98 30.79 18.50 38.67
C ASP A 98 30.98 20.01 38.90
N ARG A 99 30.02 20.83 38.42
CA ARG A 99 30.02 22.27 38.74
C ARG A 99 29.84 22.52 40.23
N ASN A 100 28.88 21.86 40.88
CA ASN A 100 28.67 21.99 42.32
C ASN A 100 29.90 21.53 43.11
N TYR A 101 30.51 20.40 42.75
CA TYR A 101 31.72 19.87 43.38
C TYR A 101 32.87 20.88 43.27
N HIS A 102 33.07 21.48 42.09
CA HIS A 102 34.11 22.47 41.87
C HIS A 102 33.84 23.80 42.60
N PHE A 103 32.56 24.19 42.75
CA PHE A 103 32.16 25.35 43.56
C PHE A 103 32.34 25.08 45.06
N GLU A 104 31.92 23.92 45.57
CA GLU A 104 32.08 23.52 46.97
C GLU A 104 33.56 23.43 47.37
N MET A 105 34.41 22.86 46.51
CA MET A 105 35.86 22.80 46.74
C MET A 105 36.49 24.19 46.84
N ARG A 106 36.01 25.15 46.03
CA ARG A 106 36.48 26.54 46.08
C ARG A 106 35.98 27.27 47.33
N LEU A 107 34.74 27.00 47.77
CA LEU A 107 34.15 27.54 48.99
C LEU A 107 34.90 27.05 50.24
N ARG A 108 35.14 25.74 50.39
CA ARG A 108 35.94 25.21 51.50
C ARG A 108 37.36 25.79 51.54
N SER A 109 37.98 25.97 50.38
CA SER A 109 39.32 26.59 50.31
C SER A 109 39.31 28.07 50.69
N LEU A 110 38.19 28.79 50.56
CA LEU A 110 38.08 30.19 50.96
C LEU A 110 37.73 30.32 52.44
N GLU A 111 36.83 29.48 52.96
CA GLU A 111 36.47 29.45 54.38
C GLU A 111 37.67 29.08 55.27
N GLY A 112 38.50 28.13 54.85
CA GLY A 112 39.74 27.77 55.56
C GLY A 112 40.85 28.81 55.49
N LYS A 113 40.72 29.86 54.67
CA LYS A 113 41.66 31.00 54.60
C LYS A 113 41.19 32.21 55.43
N ILE A 114 39.97 32.16 55.98
CA ILE A 114 39.35 33.26 56.73
C ILE A 114 39.28 32.95 58.24
N SER A 115 39.55 31.70 58.66
CA SER A 115 39.95 31.37 60.05
C SER A 115 41.46 31.46 60.22
#